data_AF-W7X6B2-F1
#
_entry.id   AF-W7X6B2-F1
#
_cell.length_a   1.000
_cell.length_b   1.000
_cell.length_c   1.000
_cell.angle_alpha   90.00
_cell.angle_beta   90.00
_cell.angle_gamma   90.00
#
_symmetry.space_group_name_H-M   'P 1'
#
loop_
_entity.id
_entity.type
_entity.pdbx_description
1 polymer ?
#
loop_
_entity_poly.entity_id
_entity_poly.type
_entity_poly.pdbx_seq_one_letter_code
_entity_poly.pdbx_strand_id
1 'polypeptide(L)'
;RNQIGDEGASGLGSALANCINLSNLTLGLSYNQIGAIGASGLGSALANCINLSNLTLYLYENQIGDQGTLGLGSALANCTNLSNLALDLSFNQIGDQGTLGLGSALENCTNLSNLTLDLSFNQISDQGTLGLGSALANCINLSNLTLGLSFNQIGDQGTLGLGSGLENCTNLSNFTLDVSGNQIGASGASGLGSALANCTNLLNLELYLYNNQICDQGTLGLGSALANCTNLSNLTLGLSKNQICDQGALGLGSALANCINLSNLTLYLGGNYIRASGAQGLGFALANCINLSNLTLDLSSNQIGDLYTLGLFSALTNCINLSNLTLYLRQKQFISFG
;
A
#
# COMPACT_ATOMS: atom_id res chain seq x y z
N ARG A 1 24.03 -12.71 5.27
CA ARG A 1 24.62 -11.58 4.51
C ARG A 1 25.61 -12.16 3.51
N ASN A 2 25.26 -12.09 2.23
CA ASN A 2 26.22 -12.38 1.17
C ASN A 2 27.00 -11.07 0.89
N GLN A 3 28.21 -11.17 0.34
CA GLN A 3 29.03 -10.00 0.00
C GLN A 3 29.05 -9.78 -1.52
N ILE A 4 27.89 -9.97 -2.18
CA ILE A 4 27.79 -9.77 -3.63
C ILE A 4 27.81 -8.26 -3.88
N GLY A 5 28.88 -7.78 -4.48
CA GLY A 5 28.99 -6.42 -5.01
C GLY A 5 28.58 -6.34 -6.48
N ASP A 6 28.84 -5.19 -7.09
CA ASP A 6 28.49 -4.91 -8.49
C ASP A 6 29.05 -5.92 -9.49
N GLU A 7 30.29 -6.35 -9.32
CA GLU A 7 30.92 -7.35 -10.19
C GLU A 7 30.21 -8.71 -10.13
N GLY A 8 29.84 -9.14 -8.92
CA GLY A 8 29.13 -10.41 -8.73
C GLY A 8 27.72 -10.38 -9.34
N ALA A 9 26.99 -9.28 -9.13
CA ALA A 9 25.68 -9.07 -9.74
C ALA A 9 25.75 -8.98 -11.27
N SER A 10 26.73 -8.24 -11.80
CA SER A 10 26.94 -8.11 -13.25
C SER A 10 27.39 -9.42 -13.89
N GLY A 11 28.23 -10.20 -13.20
CA GLY A 11 28.64 -11.53 -13.63
C GLY A 11 27.47 -12.50 -13.70
N LEU A 12 26.59 -12.47 -12.69
CA LEU A 12 25.34 -13.22 -12.71
C LEU A 12 24.43 -12.79 -13.86
N GLY A 13 24.26 -11.48 -14.07
CA GLY A 13 23.54 -10.95 -15.21
C GLY A 13 24.11 -11.50 -16.53
N SER A 14 25.43 -11.41 -16.73
CA SER A 14 26.08 -11.93 -17.93
C SER A 14 25.80 -13.42 -18.17
N ALA A 15 25.70 -14.22 -17.12
CA ALA A 15 25.32 -15.63 -17.23
C ALA A 15 23.84 -15.79 -17.65
N LEU A 16 22.93 -15.04 -17.03
CA LEU A 16 21.49 -15.04 -17.32
C LEU A 16 21.16 -14.58 -18.75
N ALA A 17 21.98 -13.70 -19.33
CA ALA A 17 21.79 -13.19 -20.69
C ALA A 17 21.71 -14.30 -21.76
N ASN A 18 22.28 -15.49 -21.50
CA ASN A 18 22.22 -16.64 -22.40
C ASN A 18 20.99 -17.53 -22.18
N CYS A 19 20.21 -17.30 -21.13
CA CYS A 19 19.05 -18.09 -20.74
C CYS A 19 17.75 -17.57 -21.41
N ILE A 20 17.79 -17.39 -22.73
CA ILE A 20 16.71 -16.72 -23.51
C ILE A 20 15.35 -17.42 -23.51
N ASN A 21 15.32 -18.70 -23.12
CA ASN A 21 14.10 -19.51 -23.04
C ASN A 21 13.47 -19.52 -21.64
N LEU A 22 13.96 -18.69 -20.71
CA LEU A 22 13.36 -18.57 -19.38
C LEU A 22 11.95 -17.99 -19.49
N SER A 23 10.99 -18.75 -18.96
CA SER A 23 9.62 -18.27 -18.71
C SER A 23 9.41 -17.83 -17.25
N ASN A 24 10.24 -18.33 -16.35
CA ASN A 24 10.16 -18.06 -14.91
C ASN A 24 11.56 -17.75 -14.38
N LEU A 25 11.69 -16.65 -13.65
CA LEU A 25 12.92 -16.31 -12.95
C LEU A 25 12.60 -15.76 -11.56
N THR A 26 13.18 -16.39 -10.54
CA THR A 26 13.21 -15.87 -9.17
C THR A 26 14.66 -15.71 -8.76
N LEU A 27 15.03 -14.50 -8.35
CA LEU A 27 16.40 -14.18 -7.94
C LEU A 27 16.40 -13.44 -6.60
N GLY A 28 17.01 -14.07 -5.60
CA GLY A 28 17.19 -13.52 -4.25
C GLY A 28 18.58 -12.92 -4.06
N LEU A 29 18.66 -11.60 -4.02
CA LEU A 29 19.90 -10.82 -3.85
C LEU A 29 19.79 -9.75 -2.75
N SER A 30 18.83 -9.90 -1.83
CA SER A 30 18.70 -9.02 -0.68
C SER A 30 19.92 -9.08 0.25
N TYR A 31 20.14 -8.02 1.03
CA TYR A 31 21.22 -7.91 2.02
C TYR A 31 22.63 -8.08 1.42
N ASN A 32 22.91 -7.34 0.35
CA ASN A 32 24.19 -7.35 -0.38
C ASN A 32 24.74 -5.91 -0.53
N GLN A 33 25.74 -5.73 -1.39
CA GLN A 33 26.37 -4.44 -1.69
C GLN A 33 26.22 -4.09 -3.17
N ILE A 34 25.08 -4.45 -3.75
CA ILE A 34 24.77 -4.16 -5.15
C ILE A 34 24.45 -2.68 -5.26
N GLY A 35 25.26 -1.97 -6.03
CA GLY A 35 25.07 -0.58 -6.38
C GLY A 35 24.44 -0.43 -7.77
N ALA A 36 24.61 0.75 -8.35
CA ALA A 36 24.06 1.07 -9.66
C ALA A 36 24.62 0.18 -10.78
N ILE A 37 25.92 -0.16 -10.75
CA ILE A 37 26.56 -0.94 -11.82
C ILE A 37 26.01 -2.37 -11.81
N GLY A 38 25.93 -3.00 -10.64
CA GLY A 38 25.42 -4.37 -10.51
C GLY A 38 23.96 -4.49 -10.89
N ALA A 39 23.12 -3.54 -10.46
CA ALA A 39 21.71 -3.49 -10.84
C ALA A 39 21.53 -3.30 -12.35
N SER A 40 22.29 -2.38 -12.97
CA SER A 40 22.27 -2.21 -14.44
C SER A 40 22.83 -3.42 -15.20
N GLY A 41 23.81 -4.12 -14.64
CA GLY A 41 24.33 -5.38 -15.18
C GLY A 41 23.29 -6.49 -15.15
N LEU A 42 22.53 -6.61 -14.06
CA LEU A 42 21.38 -7.51 -13.98
C LEU A 42 20.28 -7.12 -14.97
N GLY A 43 19.95 -5.83 -15.05
CA GLY A 43 18.98 -5.30 -16.03
C GLY A 43 19.36 -5.70 -17.45
N SER A 44 20.59 -5.37 -17.88
CA SER A 44 21.06 -5.67 -19.24
C SER A 44 20.88 -7.15 -19.64
N ALA A 45 20.95 -8.08 -18.69
CA ALA A 45 20.70 -9.48 -18.92
C ALA A 45 19.22 -9.85 -19.07
N LEU A 46 18.37 -9.28 -18.21
CA LEU A 46 16.92 -9.48 -18.25
C LEU A 46 16.32 -9.00 -19.58
N ALA A 47 16.94 -8.01 -20.23
CA ALA A 47 16.54 -7.53 -21.55
C ALA A 47 16.52 -8.64 -22.63
N ASN A 48 17.33 -9.70 -22.47
CA ASN A 48 17.35 -10.85 -23.39
C ASN A 48 16.34 -11.95 -23.03
N CYS A 49 15.76 -11.89 -21.82
CA CYS A 49 14.82 -12.89 -21.31
C CYS A 49 13.38 -12.54 -21.70
N ILE A 50 13.14 -12.26 -22.98
CA ILE A 50 11.86 -11.73 -23.51
C ILE A 50 10.67 -12.71 -23.37
N ASN A 51 10.95 -13.98 -23.10
CA ASN A 51 9.95 -15.03 -22.90
C ASN A 51 9.46 -15.13 -21.44
N LEU A 52 9.94 -14.28 -20.54
CA LEU A 52 9.52 -14.27 -19.14
C LEU A 52 8.03 -13.95 -19.04
N SER A 53 7.29 -14.83 -18.38
CA SER A 53 5.93 -14.60 -17.92
C SER A 53 5.88 -14.33 -16.42
N ASN A 54 6.85 -14.84 -15.66
CA ASN A 54 6.96 -14.62 -14.22
C ASN A 54 8.36 -14.15 -13.85
N LEU A 55 8.46 -12.99 -13.22
CA LEU A 55 9.71 -12.44 -12.72
C LEU A 55 9.57 -12.04 -11.25
N THR A 56 10.46 -12.54 -10.41
CA THR A 56 10.60 -12.15 -9.01
C THR A 56 12.04 -11.78 -8.71
N LEU A 57 12.27 -10.53 -8.31
CA LEU A 57 13.59 -10.02 -7.93
C LEU A 57 13.54 -9.45 -6.52
N TYR A 58 14.29 -10.04 -5.60
CA TYR A 58 14.48 -9.51 -4.25
C TYR A 58 15.84 -8.81 -4.18
N LEU A 59 15.81 -7.49 -4.09
CA LEU A 59 16.97 -6.59 -4.06
C LEU A 59 16.95 -5.66 -2.82
N TYR A 60 16.12 -5.96 -1.83
CA TYR A 60 16.02 -5.22 -0.58
C TYR A 60 17.35 -5.15 0.20
N GLU A 61 17.61 -4.01 0.84
CA GLU A 61 18.85 -3.73 1.61
C GLU A 61 20.11 -3.90 0.74
N ASN A 62 20.19 -3.05 -0.29
CA ASN A 62 21.35 -2.88 -1.17
C ASN A 62 21.72 -1.39 -1.25
N GLN A 63 22.52 -1.00 -2.25
CA GLN A 63 22.96 0.38 -2.49
C GLN A 63 22.48 0.89 -3.86
N ILE A 64 21.32 0.40 -4.31
CA ILE A 64 20.79 0.72 -5.65
C ILE A 64 20.21 2.13 -5.62
N GLY A 65 20.76 3.00 -6.46
CA GLY A 65 20.22 4.35 -6.69
C GLY A 65 19.43 4.43 -8.00
N ASP A 66 19.09 5.66 -8.39
CA ASP A 66 18.34 5.94 -9.61
C ASP A 66 18.94 5.31 -10.87
N GLN A 67 20.26 5.37 -11.03
CA GLN A 67 20.94 4.82 -12.22
C GLN A 67 20.83 3.29 -12.32
N GLY A 68 20.94 2.58 -11.20
CA GLY A 68 20.75 1.13 -11.18
C GLY A 68 19.30 0.75 -11.48
N THR A 69 18.38 1.53 -10.93
CA THR A 69 16.94 1.35 -11.12
C THR A 69 16.51 1.64 -12.55
N LEU A 70 17.08 2.66 -13.20
CA LEU A 70 16.91 2.94 -14.63
C LEU A 70 17.44 1.79 -15.50
N GLY A 71 18.56 1.19 -15.12
CA GLY A 71 19.10 0.00 -15.79
C GLY A 71 18.15 -1.20 -15.70
N LEU A 72 17.56 -1.44 -14.51
CA LEU A 72 16.53 -2.46 -14.33
C LEU A 72 15.26 -2.15 -15.13
N GLY A 73 14.75 -0.91 -15.06
CA GLY A 73 13.56 -0.47 -15.79
C GLY A 73 13.71 -0.62 -17.30
N SER A 74 14.84 -0.17 -17.87
CA SER A 74 15.10 -0.30 -19.31
C SER A 74 15.03 -1.74 -19.81
N ALA A 75 15.39 -2.70 -18.96
CA ALA A 75 15.31 -4.12 -19.28
C ALA A 75 13.92 -4.71 -19.12
N LEU A 76 13.21 -4.33 -18.05
CA LEU A 76 11.82 -4.73 -17.82
C LEU A 76 10.91 -4.28 -18.98
N ALA A 77 11.22 -3.15 -19.63
CA ALA A 77 10.51 -2.70 -20.82
C ALA A 77 10.49 -3.72 -21.98
N ASN A 78 11.49 -4.61 -22.06
CA ASN A 78 11.54 -5.68 -23.07
C ASN A 78 10.79 -6.95 -22.65
N CYS A 79 10.41 -7.07 -21.37
CA CYS A 79 9.72 -8.23 -20.82
C CYS A 79 8.19 -8.10 -20.98
N THR A 80 7.72 -7.84 -22.19
CA THR A 80 6.31 -7.50 -22.49
C THR A 80 5.33 -8.68 -22.30
N ASN A 81 5.86 -9.91 -22.18
CA ASN A 81 5.08 -11.12 -21.92
C ASN A 81 4.81 -11.37 -20.42
N LEU A 82 5.29 -10.49 -19.52
CA LEU A 82 5.08 -10.66 -18.08
C LEU A 82 3.59 -10.62 -17.73
N SER A 83 3.13 -11.68 -17.07
CA SER A 83 1.83 -11.73 -16.41
C SER A 83 1.95 -11.54 -14.90
N ASN A 84 3.13 -11.82 -14.33
CA ASN A 84 3.45 -11.63 -12.92
C ASN A 84 4.81 -10.95 -12.76
N LEU A 85 4.84 -9.82 -12.05
CA LEU A 85 6.06 -9.13 -11.67
C LEU A 85 6.06 -8.88 -10.16
N ALA A 86 7.10 -9.37 -9.49
CA ALA A 86 7.40 -9.06 -8.10
C ALA A 86 8.80 -8.46 -8.00
N LEU A 87 8.88 -7.21 -7.52
CA LEU A 87 10.13 -6.48 -7.38
C LEU A 87 10.20 -5.84 -5.99
N ASP A 88 11.11 -6.33 -5.17
CA ASP A 88 11.41 -5.75 -3.85
C ASP A 88 12.72 -4.98 -3.92
N LEU A 89 12.61 -3.67 -3.92
CA LEU A 89 13.69 -2.69 -3.94
C LEU A 89 13.68 -1.84 -2.66
N SER A 90 13.05 -2.34 -1.59
CA SER A 90 12.98 -1.60 -0.33
C SER A 90 14.38 -1.41 0.31
N PHE A 91 14.54 -0.38 1.14
CA PHE A 91 15.82 -0.03 1.78
C PHE A 91 16.98 0.12 0.77
N ASN A 92 16.79 1.01 -0.20
CA ASN A 92 17.79 1.39 -1.19
C ASN A 92 17.93 2.93 -1.22
N GLN A 93 18.48 3.49 -2.30
CA GLN A 93 18.72 4.93 -2.46
C GLN A 93 17.98 5.48 -3.70
N ILE A 94 16.79 4.93 -3.97
CA ILE A 94 15.99 5.25 -5.15
C ILE A 94 15.23 6.56 -4.91
N GLY A 95 15.36 7.51 -5.82
CA GLY A 95 14.60 8.74 -5.87
C GLY A 95 13.60 8.75 -7.01
N ASP A 96 13.21 9.96 -7.40
CA ASP A 96 12.17 10.16 -8.42
C ASP A 96 12.60 9.65 -9.80
N GLN A 97 13.88 9.80 -10.17
CA GLN A 97 14.35 9.40 -11.51
C GLN A 97 14.39 7.88 -11.69
N GLY A 98 14.79 7.14 -10.65
CA GLY A 98 14.72 5.69 -10.65
C GLY A 98 13.28 5.21 -10.73
N THR A 99 12.39 5.84 -9.95
CA THR A 99 10.95 5.52 -9.95
C THR A 99 10.30 5.79 -11.31
N LEU A 100 10.63 6.92 -11.95
CA LEU A 100 10.21 7.23 -13.33
C LEU A 100 10.71 6.16 -14.32
N GLY A 101 11.95 5.72 -14.18
CA GLY A 101 12.53 4.65 -14.99
C GLY A 101 11.77 3.32 -14.88
N LEU A 102 11.38 2.94 -13.66
CA LEU A 102 10.50 1.77 -13.44
C LEU A 102 9.11 2.01 -14.02
N GLY A 103 8.54 3.20 -13.83
CA GLY A 103 7.25 3.58 -14.40
C GLY A 103 7.22 3.38 -15.92
N SER A 104 8.18 3.96 -16.64
CA SER A 104 8.28 3.80 -18.11
C SER A 104 8.45 2.34 -18.54
N ALA A 105 9.01 1.48 -17.70
CA ALA A 105 9.08 0.04 -17.97
C ALA A 105 7.72 -0.66 -17.84
N LEU A 106 6.97 -0.31 -16.78
CA LEU A 106 5.65 -0.86 -16.51
C LEU A 106 4.63 -0.51 -17.59
N GLU A 107 4.78 0.64 -18.26
CA GLU A 107 3.96 1.02 -19.42
C GLU A 107 3.98 -0.02 -20.55
N ASN A 108 5.10 -0.75 -20.70
CA ASN A 108 5.24 -1.81 -21.70
C ASN A 108 4.77 -3.19 -21.22
N CYS A 109 4.55 -3.34 -19.91
CA CYS A 109 4.14 -4.59 -19.28
C CYS A 109 2.60 -4.71 -19.23
N THR A 110 1.92 -4.48 -20.35
CA THR A 110 0.45 -4.37 -20.43
C THR A 110 -0.30 -5.69 -20.18
N ASN A 111 0.41 -6.82 -20.24
CA ASN A 111 -0.13 -8.16 -19.93
C ASN A 111 -0.12 -8.50 -18.43
N LEU A 112 0.37 -7.58 -17.56
CA LEU A 112 0.43 -7.83 -16.13
C LEU A 112 -0.96 -8.04 -15.54
N SER A 113 -1.11 -9.19 -14.89
CA SER A 113 -2.28 -9.55 -14.09
C SER A 113 -2.01 -9.43 -12.58
N ASN A 114 -0.72 -9.54 -12.19
CA ASN A 114 -0.24 -9.43 -10.83
C ASN A 114 1.01 -8.55 -10.79
N LEU A 115 0.96 -7.50 -9.97
CA LEU A 115 2.12 -6.65 -9.69
C LEU A 115 2.34 -6.54 -8.19
N THR A 116 3.55 -6.88 -7.74
CA THR A 116 4.06 -6.59 -6.41
C THR A 116 5.30 -5.71 -6.56
N LEU A 117 5.24 -4.48 -6.07
CA LEU A 117 6.35 -3.54 -6.13
C LEU A 117 6.56 -2.96 -4.74
N ASP A 118 7.69 -3.26 -4.12
CA ASP A 118 8.08 -2.66 -2.85
C ASP A 118 9.25 -1.69 -3.05
N LEU A 119 8.97 -0.42 -2.82
CA LEU A 119 9.89 0.72 -2.87
C LEU A 119 9.96 1.42 -1.50
N SER A 120 9.56 0.74 -0.43
CA SER A 120 9.62 1.29 0.93
C SER A 120 11.05 1.66 1.36
N PHE A 121 11.20 2.63 2.25
CA PHE A 121 12.49 3.11 2.75
C PHE A 121 13.45 3.54 1.62
N ASN A 122 12.98 4.45 0.78
CA ASN A 122 13.74 5.09 -0.30
C ASN A 122 13.62 6.63 -0.17
N GLN A 123 13.91 7.37 -1.25
CA GLN A 123 13.91 8.83 -1.30
C GLN A 123 12.90 9.35 -2.33
N ILE A 124 11.77 8.66 -2.48
CA ILE A 124 10.75 8.97 -3.49
C ILE A 124 9.87 10.13 -3.01
N SER A 125 9.68 11.13 -3.86
CA SER A 125 8.81 12.28 -3.59
C SER A 125 7.50 12.18 -4.38
N ASP A 126 6.74 13.28 -4.36
CA ASP A 126 5.55 13.44 -5.20
C ASP A 126 5.82 13.21 -6.69
N GLN A 127 7.00 13.61 -7.20
CA GLN A 127 7.31 13.50 -8.62
C GLN A 127 7.49 12.05 -9.08
N GLY A 128 8.24 11.24 -8.32
CA GLY A 128 8.40 9.82 -8.61
C GLY A 128 7.08 9.07 -8.52
N THR A 129 6.27 9.41 -7.50
CA THR A 129 4.95 8.78 -7.29
C THR A 129 3.97 9.13 -8.40
N LEU A 130 3.97 10.37 -8.90
CA LEU A 130 3.16 10.79 -10.05
C LEU A 130 3.57 10.03 -11.32
N GLY A 131 4.87 9.84 -11.54
CA GLY A 131 5.38 8.99 -12.61
C GLY A 131 4.90 7.55 -12.51
N LEU A 132 4.97 6.96 -11.31
CA LEU A 132 4.48 5.60 -11.07
C LEU A 132 2.96 5.48 -11.29
N GLY A 133 2.17 6.45 -10.82
CA GLY A 133 0.73 6.51 -11.09
C GLY A 133 0.44 6.57 -12.60
N SER A 134 1.15 7.42 -13.33
CA SER A 134 1.00 7.54 -14.79
C SER A 134 1.28 6.21 -15.51
N ALA A 135 2.27 5.45 -15.05
CA ALA A 135 2.57 4.12 -15.59
C ALA A 135 1.47 3.10 -15.28
N LEU A 136 1.00 3.06 -14.02
CA LEU A 136 -0.08 2.15 -13.59
C LEU A 136 -1.38 2.37 -14.36
N ALA A 137 -1.61 3.58 -14.88
CA ALA A 137 -2.76 3.88 -15.74
C ALA A 137 -2.83 2.98 -17.00
N ASN A 138 -1.71 2.41 -17.44
CA ASN A 138 -1.61 1.50 -18.59
C ASN A 138 -1.73 0.01 -18.19
N CYS A 139 -1.66 -0.31 -16.90
CA CYS A 139 -1.73 -1.68 -16.38
C CYS A 139 -3.20 -2.14 -16.18
N ILE A 140 -4.04 -1.96 -17.20
CA ILE A 140 -5.50 -2.15 -17.13
C ILE A 140 -5.94 -3.60 -16.87
N ASN A 141 -5.05 -4.57 -17.09
CA ASN A 141 -5.30 -6.00 -16.88
C ASN A 141 -4.98 -6.46 -15.45
N LEU A 142 -4.52 -5.57 -14.57
CA LEU A 142 -4.21 -5.92 -13.19
C LEU A 142 -5.46 -6.40 -12.45
N SER A 143 -5.33 -7.59 -11.88
CA SER A 143 -6.32 -8.18 -10.97
C SER A 143 -5.84 -8.15 -9.52
N ASN A 144 -4.51 -8.13 -9.32
CA ASN A 144 -3.85 -8.05 -8.02
C ASN A 144 -2.73 -7.01 -8.07
N LEU A 145 -2.77 -6.05 -7.14
CA LEU A 145 -1.73 -5.05 -6.99
C LEU A 145 -1.31 -4.95 -5.52
N THR A 146 -0.01 -5.09 -5.27
CA THR A 146 0.62 -4.79 -3.97
C THR A 146 1.69 -3.74 -4.20
N LEU A 147 1.56 -2.61 -3.52
CA LEU A 147 2.46 -1.48 -3.67
C LEU A 147 2.96 -1.02 -2.29
N GLY A 148 4.25 -1.21 -2.04
CA GLY A 148 4.97 -0.71 -0.86
C GLY A 148 5.68 0.60 -1.18
N LEU A 149 5.31 1.68 -0.50
CA LEU A 149 5.86 3.02 -0.64
C LEU A 149 6.10 3.67 0.74
N SER A 150 6.15 2.85 1.80
CA SER A 150 6.29 3.35 3.17
C SER A 150 7.65 4.03 3.39
N PHE A 151 7.71 4.99 4.31
CA PHE A 151 8.93 5.73 4.68
C PHE A 151 9.65 6.34 3.46
N ASN A 152 8.90 7.14 2.70
CA ASN A 152 9.38 7.97 1.59
C ASN A 152 9.04 9.45 1.89
N GLN A 153 9.02 10.31 0.87
CA GLN A 153 8.74 11.75 0.98
C GLN A 153 7.47 12.13 0.19
N ILE A 154 6.48 11.24 0.20
CA ILE A 154 5.25 11.39 -0.58
C ILE A 154 4.27 12.28 0.18
N GLY A 155 3.74 13.30 -0.48
CA GLY A 155 2.70 14.18 0.01
C GLY A 155 1.36 13.99 -0.72
N ASP A 156 0.53 15.03 -0.65
CA ASP A 156 -0.80 15.03 -1.28
C ASP A 156 -0.71 14.91 -2.81
N GLN A 157 0.25 15.55 -3.47
CA GLN A 157 0.32 15.55 -4.94
C GLN A 157 0.76 14.19 -5.50
N GLY A 158 1.70 13.52 -4.86
CA GLY A 158 2.12 12.17 -5.23
C GLY A 158 0.98 11.19 -5.03
N THR A 159 0.27 11.30 -3.91
CA THR A 159 -0.90 10.44 -3.63
C THR A 159 -2.03 10.66 -4.63
N LEU A 160 -2.29 11.91 -5.03
CA LEU A 160 -3.25 12.23 -6.09
C LEU A 160 -2.82 11.65 -7.44
N GLY A 161 -1.54 11.78 -7.81
CA GLY A 161 -0.99 11.20 -9.04
C GLY A 161 -1.09 9.67 -9.07
N LEU A 162 -0.82 9.01 -7.94
CA LEU A 162 -1.05 7.57 -7.78
C LEU A 162 -2.53 7.23 -7.97
N GLY A 163 -3.43 7.98 -7.32
CA GLY A 163 -4.87 7.84 -7.47
C GLY A 163 -5.32 7.90 -8.92
N SER A 164 -4.93 8.93 -9.67
CA SER A 164 -5.29 9.06 -11.09
C SER A 164 -4.85 7.87 -11.94
N GLY A 165 -3.73 7.21 -11.61
CA GLY A 165 -3.31 5.98 -12.26
C GLY A 165 -4.23 4.78 -11.97
N LEU A 166 -4.64 4.66 -10.71
CA LEU A 166 -5.50 3.57 -10.24
C LEU A 166 -6.93 3.64 -10.80
N GLU A 167 -7.39 4.81 -11.23
CA GLU A 167 -8.72 4.98 -11.85
C GLU A 167 -8.94 4.05 -13.05
N ASN A 168 -7.89 3.75 -13.81
CA ASN A 168 -7.95 2.85 -14.97
C ASN A 168 -7.83 1.36 -14.59
N CYS A 169 -7.39 1.05 -13.37
CA CYS A 169 -7.18 -0.32 -12.89
C CYS A 169 -8.51 -0.97 -12.42
N THR A 170 -9.55 -0.87 -13.25
CA THR A 170 -10.93 -1.27 -12.91
C THR A 170 -11.13 -2.78 -12.72
N ASN A 171 -10.18 -3.60 -13.18
CA ASN A 171 -10.17 -5.06 -13.00
C ASN A 171 -9.58 -5.51 -11.65
N LEU A 172 -9.11 -4.59 -10.80
CA LEU A 172 -8.54 -4.94 -9.51
C LEU A 172 -9.57 -5.62 -8.61
N SER A 173 -9.20 -6.82 -8.16
CA SER A 173 -9.94 -7.62 -7.17
C SER A 173 -9.26 -7.60 -5.80
N ASN A 174 -7.93 -7.52 -5.79
CA ASN A 174 -7.11 -7.40 -4.58
C ASN A 174 -6.17 -6.20 -4.72
N PHE A 175 -6.22 -5.30 -3.75
CA PHE A 175 -5.31 -4.16 -3.69
C PHE A 175 -4.73 -4.01 -2.30
N THR A 176 -3.40 -3.91 -2.24
CA THR A 176 -2.64 -3.60 -1.04
C THR A 176 -1.76 -2.39 -1.32
N LEU A 177 -1.88 -1.36 -0.49
CA LEU A 177 -1.06 -0.17 -0.55
C LEU A 177 -0.52 0.14 0.84
N ASP A 178 0.80 0.22 0.96
CA ASP A 178 1.46 0.77 2.15
C ASP A 178 2.16 2.08 1.81
N VAL A 179 1.61 3.19 2.32
CA VAL A 179 2.17 4.54 2.22
C VAL A 179 2.43 5.10 3.61
N SER A 180 2.67 4.24 4.60
CA SER A 180 2.95 4.63 5.98
C SER A 180 4.22 5.46 6.10
N GLY A 181 4.28 6.41 7.04
CA GLY A 181 5.49 7.20 7.29
C GLY A 181 5.83 8.18 6.18
N ASN A 182 4.82 8.79 5.57
CA ASN A 182 4.93 9.81 4.53
C ASN A 182 4.36 11.17 5.04
N GLN A 183 4.08 12.10 4.14
CA GLN A 183 3.58 13.45 4.41
C GLN A 183 2.17 13.65 3.82
N ILE A 184 1.35 12.59 3.82
CA ILE A 184 0.01 12.59 3.22
C ILE A 184 -0.95 13.34 4.14
N GLY A 185 -1.59 14.38 3.60
CA GLY A 185 -2.61 15.17 4.26
C GLY A 185 -4.03 14.75 3.88
N ALA A 186 -4.98 15.63 4.19
CA ALA A 186 -6.39 15.39 3.94
C ALA A 186 -6.72 15.26 2.43
N SER A 187 -6.05 16.04 1.58
CA SER A 187 -6.34 16.08 0.14
C SER A 187 -5.86 14.81 -0.54
N GLY A 188 -4.66 14.33 -0.20
CA GLY A 188 -4.10 13.09 -0.74
C GLY A 188 -4.95 11.89 -0.36
N ALA A 189 -5.34 11.76 0.92
CA ALA A 189 -6.19 10.67 1.38
C ALA A 189 -7.58 10.68 0.71
N SER A 190 -8.20 11.86 0.57
CA SER A 190 -9.50 11.99 -0.11
C SER A 190 -9.39 11.66 -1.60
N GLY A 191 -8.30 12.08 -2.25
CA GLY A 191 -8.01 11.78 -3.65
C GLY A 191 -7.80 10.30 -3.91
N LEU A 192 -7.00 9.64 -3.07
CA LEU A 192 -6.81 8.19 -3.11
C LEU A 192 -8.14 7.46 -2.97
N GLY A 193 -8.96 7.84 -1.99
CA GLY A 193 -10.29 7.26 -1.83
C GLY A 193 -11.15 7.42 -3.09
N SER A 194 -11.17 8.63 -3.66
CA SER A 194 -11.96 8.92 -4.87
C SER A 194 -11.54 8.07 -6.06
N ALA A 195 -10.23 7.83 -6.24
CA ALA A 195 -9.73 6.94 -7.27
C ALA A 195 -10.18 5.48 -7.05
N LEU A 196 -10.11 5.00 -5.80
CA LEU A 196 -10.54 3.65 -5.45
C LEU A 196 -12.03 3.41 -5.63
N ALA A 197 -12.86 4.45 -5.57
CA ALA A 197 -14.28 4.34 -5.88
C ALA A 197 -14.56 3.84 -7.31
N ASN A 198 -13.62 4.01 -8.25
CA ASN A 198 -13.73 3.48 -9.61
C ASN A 198 -13.32 2.00 -9.71
N CYS A 199 -12.60 1.46 -8.72
CA CYS A 199 -12.21 0.06 -8.62
C CYS A 199 -13.39 -0.79 -8.12
N THR A 200 -14.49 -0.81 -8.86
CA THR A 200 -15.77 -1.41 -8.42
C THR A 200 -15.73 -2.94 -8.28
N ASN A 201 -14.72 -3.61 -8.85
CA ASN A 201 -14.49 -5.05 -8.71
C ASN A 201 -13.69 -5.45 -7.45
N LEU A 202 -13.31 -4.48 -6.62
CA LEU A 202 -12.45 -4.71 -5.48
C LEU A 202 -13.16 -5.55 -4.40
N LEU A 203 -12.60 -6.72 -4.12
CA LEU A 203 -13.08 -7.66 -3.11
C LEU A 203 -12.28 -7.56 -1.81
N ASN A 204 -10.98 -7.29 -1.94
CA ASN A 204 -10.01 -7.21 -0.85
C ASN A 204 -9.21 -5.92 -0.96
N LEU A 205 -9.24 -5.13 0.11
CA LEU A 205 -8.49 -3.88 0.20
C LEU A 205 -7.70 -3.82 1.50
N GLU A 206 -6.39 -3.62 1.38
CA GLU A 206 -5.51 -3.29 2.49
C GLU A 206 -4.86 -1.93 2.23
N LEU A 207 -5.17 -0.94 3.07
CA LEU A 207 -4.58 0.39 3.00
C LEU A 207 -3.84 0.70 4.30
N TYR A 208 -2.52 0.76 4.25
CA TYR A 208 -1.68 1.15 5.37
C TYR A 208 -1.21 2.59 5.18
N LEU A 209 -1.76 3.49 5.98
CA LEU A 209 -1.56 4.94 5.94
C LEU A 209 -0.98 5.44 7.28
N TYR A 210 -0.31 4.58 8.05
CA TYR A 210 0.18 4.92 9.39
C TYR A 210 1.12 6.12 9.39
N ASN A 211 1.14 6.91 10.47
CA ASN A 211 2.10 8.02 10.62
C ASN A 211 2.06 9.03 9.45
N ASN A 212 0.88 9.56 9.12
CA ASN A 212 0.69 10.64 8.14
C ASN A 212 -0.05 11.82 8.81
N GLN A 213 -0.55 12.80 8.03
CA GLN A 213 -1.30 13.98 8.51
C GLN A 213 -2.74 14.03 7.97
N ILE A 214 -3.39 12.86 7.85
CA ILE A 214 -4.70 12.72 7.18
C ILE A 214 -5.83 13.52 7.85
N CYS A 215 -5.82 13.60 9.18
CA CYS A 215 -6.81 14.27 10.03
C CYS A 215 -8.26 13.82 9.77
N ASP A 216 -9.23 14.50 10.40
CA ASP A 216 -10.66 14.17 10.27
C ASP A 216 -11.18 14.34 8.85
N GLN A 217 -10.76 15.41 8.15
CA GLN A 217 -11.24 15.72 6.81
C GLN A 217 -10.79 14.66 5.79
N GLY A 218 -9.52 14.24 5.84
CA GLY A 218 -9.02 13.19 4.96
C GLY A 218 -9.62 11.83 5.26
N THR A 219 -9.86 11.54 6.55
CA THR A 219 -10.51 10.30 6.99
C THR A 219 -11.95 10.23 6.48
N LEU A 220 -12.69 11.34 6.56
CA LEU A 220 -14.05 11.43 6.04
C LEU A 220 -14.10 11.30 4.52
N GLY A 221 -13.18 11.94 3.80
CA GLY A 221 -13.06 11.83 2.34
C GLY A 221 -12.74 10.40 1.90
N LEU A 222 -11.74 9.77 2.52
CA LEU A 222 -11.38 8.37 2.27
C LEU A 222 -12.56 7.43 2.55
N GLY A 223 -13.17 7.53 3.73
CA GLY A 223 -14.31 6.70 4.10
C GLY A 223 -15.48 6.84 3.12
N SER A 224 -15.87 8.08 2.80
CA SER A 224 -16.99 8.37 1.89
C SER A 224 -16.78 7.77 0.50
N ALA A 225 -15.54 7.73 0.02
CA ALA A 225 -15.24 7.14 -1.27
C ALA A 225 -15.19 5.60 -1.22
N LEU A 226 -14.68 5.01 -0.13
CA LEU A 226 -14.72 3.56 0.09
C LEU A 226 -16.15 3.02 0.18
N ALA A 227 -17.13 3.83 0.61
CA ALA A 227 -18.55 3.47 0.56
C ALA A 227 -19.04 3.10 -0.86
N ASN A 228 -18.37 3.57 -1.92
CA ASN A 228 -18.68 3.23 -3.30
C ASN A 228 -18.07 1.89 -3.75
N CYS A 229 -17.15 1.31 -2.97
CA CYS A 229 -16.60 -0.02 -3.22
C CYS A 229 -17.61 -1.08 -2.76
N THR A 230 -18.75 -1.17 -3.43
CA THR A 230 -19.91 -1.96 -2.96
C THR A 230 -19.66 -3.47 -2.94
N ASN A 231 -18.71 -3.98 -3.71
CA ASN A 231 -18.30 -5.40 -3.70
C ASN A 231 -17.27 -5.74 -2.62
N LEU A 232 -16.78 -4.75 -1.86
CA LEU A 232 -15.72 -4.95 -0.89
C LEU A 232 -16.16 -5.87 0.24
N SER A 233 -15.46 -7.00 0.38
CA SER A 233 -15.77 -8.05 1.35
C SER A 233 -14.79 -8.08 2.51
N ASN A 234 -13.54 -7.67 2.26
CA ASN A 234 -12.45 -7.63 3.23
C ASN A 234 -11.76 -6.26 3.17
N LEU A 235 -11.75 -5.55 4.30
CA LEU A 235 -11.08 -4.26 4.44
C LEU A 235 -10.13 -4.28 5.62
N THR A 236 -8.85 -4.02 5.36
CA THR A 236 -7.87 -3.60 6.36
C THR A 236 -7.52 -2.14 6.12
N LEU A 237 -7.75 -1.29 7.13
CA LEU A 237 -7.47 0.13 7.06
C LEU A 237 -6.61 0.58 8.25
N GLY A 238 -5.35 0.86 7.93
CA GLY A 238 -4.32 1.34 8.85
C GLY A 238 -4.24 2.85 8.91
N LEU A 239 -4.89 3.46 9.90
CA LEU A 239 -4.95 4.92 10.10
C LEU A 239 -4.32 5.37 11.42
N SER A 240 -3.47 4.55 12.02
CA SER A 240 -2.83 4.89 13.30
C SER A 240 -1.90 6.09 13.17
N LYS A 241 -1.90 6.97 14.18
CA LYS A 241 -1.08 8.20 14.23
C LYS A 241 -1.31 9.14 13.03
N ASN A 242 -2.56 9.55 12.82
CA ASN A 242 -3.01 10.43 11.73
C ASN A 242 -3.77 11.67 12.20
N GLN A 243 -3.70 12.00 13.49
CA GLN A 243 -4.37 13.17 14.07
C GLN A 243 -5.92 13.11 13.96
N ILE A 244 -6.47 11.90 13.95
CA ILE A 244 -7.92 11.67 13.87
C ILE A 244 -8.56 11.92 15.24
N CYS A 245 -9.64 12.69 15.28
CA CYS A 245 -10.44 12.97 16.47
C CYS A 245 -11.81 12.28 16.36
N ASP A 246 -12.75 12.69 17.21
CA ASP A 246 -14.08 12.08 17.27
C ASP A 246 -14.87 12.19 15.96
N GLN A 247 -14.75 13.32 15.25
CA GLN A 247 -15.48 13.55 14.00
C GLN A 247 -14.97 12.64 12.88
N GLY A 248 -13.65 12.47 12.75
CA GLY A 248 -13.08 11.55 11.76
C GLY A 248 -13.45 10.09 12.05
N ALA A 249 -13.42 9.66 13.32
CA ALA A 249 -13.82 8.31 13.71
C ALA A 249 -15.31 8.03 13.42
N LEU A 250 -16.20 8.96 13.79
CA LEU A 250 -17.63 8.85 13.50
C LEU A 250 -17.92 8.86 11.99
N GLY A 251 -17.26 9.75 11.25
CA GLY A 251 -17.39 9.86 9.79
C GLY A 251 -16.94 8.59 9.09
N LEU A 252 -15.79 8.03 9.47
CA LEU A 252 -15.30 6.75 8.95
C LEU A 252 -16.30 5.63 9.20
N GLY A 253 -16.76 5.47 10.45
CA GLY A 253 -17.74 4.44 10.78
C GLY A 253 -19.03 4.58 9.97
N SER A 254 -19.53 5.81 9.82
CA SER A 254 -20.76 6.09 9.07
C SER A 254 -20.62 5.78 7.59
N ALA A 255 -19.44 6.01 7.02
CA ALA A 255 -19.17 5.67 5.63
C ALA A 255 -19.04 4.14 5.42
N LEU A 256 -18.32 3.45 6.31
CA LEU A 256 -18.18 1.99 6.26
C LEU A 256 -19.50 1.24 6.50
N ALA A 257 -20.46 1.84 7.18
CA ALA A 257 -21.82 1.32 7.29
C ALA A 257 -22.51 1.10 5.93
N ASN A 258 -22.07 1.84 4.88
CA ASN A 258 -22.59 1.68 3.53
C ASN A 258 -21.90 0.58 2.73
N CYS A 259 -20.79 0.01 3.23
CA CYS A 259 -20.14 -1.15 2.62
C CYS A 259 -20.94 -2.43 2.95
N ILE A 260 -22.08 -2.60 2.29
CA ILE A 260 -23.07 -3.63 2.64
C ILE A 260 -22.55 -5.07 2.53
N ASN A 261 -21.54 -5.33 1.72
CA ASN A 261 -20.95 -6.66 1.55
C ASN A 261 -19.74 -6.92 2.46
N LEU A 262 -19.39 -5.96 3.33
CA LEU A 262 -18.22 -6.07 4.18
C LEU A 262 -18.42 -7.13 5.27
N SER A 263 -17.58 -8.17 5.22
CA SER A 263 -17.65 -9.34 6.10
C SER A 263 -16.48 -9.41 7.09
N ASN A 264 -15.33 -8.86 6.70
CA ASN A 264 -14.13 -8.76 7.52
C ASN A 264 -13.64 -7.32 7.54
N LEU A 265 -13.51 -6.75 8.73
CA LEU A 265 -13.03 -5.40 8.93
C LEU A 265 -11.91 -5.38 9.97
N THR A 266 -10.76 -4.87 9.56
CA THR A 266 -9.64 -4.57 10.45
C THR A 266 -9.36 -3.06 10.40
N LEU A 267 -9.59 -2.37 11.52
CA LEU A 267 -9.33 -0.94 11.66
C LEU A 267 -8.24 -0.69 12.70
N TYR A 268 -7.13 -0.10 12.25
CA TYR A 268 -6.07 0.33 13.15
C TYR A 268 -6.10 1.85 13.30
N LEU A 269 -6.73 2.34 14.36
CA LEU A 269 -6.88 3.76 14.69
C LEU A 269 -6.01 4.17 15.90
N GLY A 270 -5.02 3.37 16.26
CA GLY A 270 -4.17 3.62 17.42
C GLY A 270 -3.37 4.93 17.35
N GLY A 271 -3.07 5.54 18.49
CA GLY A 271 -2.23 6.74 18.56
C GLY A 271 -2.83 7.99 17.90
N ASN A 272 -4.17 8.07 17.87
CA ASN A 272 -4.92 9.24 17.41
C ASN A 272 -5.47 10.03 18.62
N TYR A 273 -6.36 10.99 18.37
CA TYR A 273 -6.99 11.85 19.37
C TYR A 273 -8.48 11.48 19.58
N ILE A 274 -8.85 10.23 19.34
CA ILE A 274 -10.21 9.74 19.51
C ILE A 274 -10.54 9.66 21.00
N ARG A 275 -11.68 10.21 21.40
CA ARG A 275 -12.22 10.17 22.75
C ARG A 275 -13.40 9.21 22.83
N ALA A 276 -13.99 9.13 24.01
CA ALA A 276 -15.19 8.35 24.31
C ALA A 276 -16.30 8.50 23.25
N SER A 277 -16.66 9.73 22.89
CA SER A 277 -17.71 10.06 21.92
C SER A 277 -17.40 9.52 20.53
N GLY A 278 -16.17 9.69 20.05
CA GLY A 278 -15.75 9.18 18.75
C GLY A 278 -15.75 7.66 18.69
N ALA A 279 -15.24 7.01 19.73
CA ALA A 279 -15.24 5.55 19.84
C ALA A 279 -16.67 4.99 19.89
N GLN A 280 -17.56 5.60 20.68
CA GLN A 280 -18.97 5.22 20.74
C GLN A 280 -19.67 5.41 19.38
N GLY A 281 -19.44 6.56 18.73
CA GLY A 281 -19.99 6.87 17.41
C GLY A 281 -19.54 5.88 16.33
N LEU A 282 -18.24 5.55 16.32
CA LEU A 282 -17.69 4.50 15.45
C LEU A 282 -18.38 3.16 15.70
N GLY A 283 -18.52 2.74 16.96
CA GLY A 283 -19.20 1.50 17.31
C GLY A 283 -20.65 1.45 16.83
N PHE A 284 -21.41 2.55 16.99
CA PHE A 284 -22.81 2.59 16.55
C PHE A 284 -22.94 2.56 15.03
N ALA A 285 -22.01 3.20 14.33
CA ALA A 285 -22.02 3.17 12.88
C ALA A 285 -21.66 1.76 12.35
N LEU A 286 -20.67 1.10 12.94
CA LEU A 286 -20.30 -0.27 12.58
C LEU A 286 -21.40 -1.30 12.91
N ALA A 287 -22.29 -1.01 13.85
CA ALA A 287 -23.49 -1.83 14.09
C ALA A 287 -24.42 -1.92 12.89
N ASN A 288 -24.36 -0.96 11.95
CA ASN A 288 -25.13 -0.99 10.71
C ASN A 288 -24.47 -1.85 9.62
N CYS A 289 -23.24 -2.34 9.82
CA CYS A 289 -22.59 -3.29 8.91
C CYS A 289 -23.20 -4.69 9.11
N ILE A 290 -24.39 -4.92 8.54
CA ILE A 290 -25.19 -6.12 8.82
C ILE A 290 -24.50 -7.44 8.45
N ASN A 291 -23.55 -7.45 7.51
CA ASN A 291 -22.84 -8.66 7.09
C ASN A 291 -21.48 -8.84 7.80
N LEU A 292 -21.13 -7.94 8.73
CA LEU A 292 -19.85 -7.99 9.41
C LEU A 292 -19.78 -9.18 10.36
N SER A 293 -18.82 -10.08 10.11
CA SER A 293 -18.63 -11.32 10.86
C SER A 293 -17.33 -11.33 11.65
N ASN A 294 -16.31 -10.61 11.18
CA ASN A 294 -15.02 -10.49 11.84
C ASN A 294 -14.65 -9.02 11.98
N LEU A 295 -14.43 -8.57 13.21
CA LEU A 295 -14.02 -7.22 13.52
C LEU A 295 -12.73 -7.22 14.34
N THR A 296 -11.69 -6.61 13.81
CA THR A 296 -10.51 -6.20 14.57
C THR A 296 -10.49 -4.68 14.66
N LEU A 297 -10.46 -4.14 15.87
CA LEU A 297 -10.44 -2.71 16.11
C LEU A 297 -9.33 -2.35 17.12
N ASP A 298 -8.32 -1.64 16.64
CA ASP A 298 -7.26 -1.07 17.48
C ASP A 298 -7.52 0.41 17.70
N LEU A 299 -7.85 0.76 18.94
CA LEU A 299 -7.99 2.11 19.46
C LEU A 299 -6.94 2.43 20.53
N SER A 300 -5.86 1.64 20.61
CA SER A 300 -4.80 1.82 21.60
C SER A 300 -4.17 3.22 21.49
N SER A 301 -3.63 3.72 22.59
CA SER A 301 -3.00 5.05 22.63
C SER A 301 -3.89 6.23 22.16
N ASN A 302 -5.21 6.13 22.31
CA ASN A 302 -6.18 7.23 22.15
C ASN A 302 -6.58 7.84 23.52
N GLN A 303 -7.54 8.78 23.53
CA GLN A 303 -8.01 9.52 24.72
C GLN A 303 -9.41 9.07 25.19
N ILE A 304 -9.70 7.76 25.16
CA ILE A 304 -11.05 7.22 25.40
C ILE A 304 -11.43 7.24 26.90
N GLY A 305 -10.49 6.93 27.79
CA GLY A 305 -10.74 6.77 29.23
C GLY A 305 -11.47 5.47 29.59
N ASP A 306 -11.14 4.90 30.76
CA ASP A 306 -11.62 3.55 31.16
C ASP A 306 -13.14 3.46 31.34
N LEU A 307 -13.76 4.51 31.90
CA LEU A 307 -15.20 4.55 32.21
C LEU A 307 -16.10 4.58 30.96
N TYR A 308 -15.55 4.92 29.79
CA TYR A 308 -16.32 5.17 28.57
C TYR A 308 -16.16 4.10 27.50
N THR A 309 -15.33 3.07 27.75
CA THR A 309 -15.27 1.86 26.94
C THR A 309 -16.62 1.13 26.88
N LEU A 310 -17.45 1.28 27.93
CA LEU A 310 -18.84 0.81 27.98
C LEU A 310 -19.69 1.27 26.79
N GLY A 311 -19.50 2.51 26.32
CA GLY A 311 -20.24 3.05 25.18
C GLY A 311 -19.92 2.32 23.87
N LEU A 312 -18.64 2.05 23.61
CA LEU A 312 -18.19 1.26 22.46
C LEU A 312 -18.74 -0.18 22.53
N PHE A 313 -18.65 -0.83 23.70
CA PHE A 313 -19.18 -2.18 23.87
C PHE A 313 -20.69 -2.24 23.64
N SER A 314 -21.45 -1.30 24.22
CA SER A 314 -22.90 -1.21 24.03
C SER A 314 -23.31 -0.97 22.58
N ALA A 315 -22.43 -0.35 21.79
CA ALA A 315 -22.69 -0.14 20.39
C ALA A 315 -22.39 -1.42 19.58
N LEU A 316 -21.28 -2.08 19.88
CA LEU A 316 -20.89 -3.34 19.22
C LEU A 316 -21.79 -4.53 19.56
N THR A 317 -22.54 -4.51 20.67
CA THR A 317 -23.55 -5.55 20.94
C THR A 317 -24.67 -5.61 19.88
N ASN A 318 -24.82 -4.55 19.08
CA ASN A 318 -25.78 -4.53 17.97
C ASN A 318 -25.23 -5.18 16.69
N CYS A 319 -23.94 -5.51 16.63
CA CYS A 319 -23.34 -6.28 15.53
C CYS A 319 -23.64 -7.78 15.70
N ILE A 320 -24.90 -8.17 15.52
CA ILE A 320 -25.40 -9.52 15.87
C ILE A 320 -24.76 -10.67 15.09
N ASN A 321 -24.10 -10.39 13.95
CA ASN A 321 -23.47 -11.40 13.09
C ASN A 321 -21.96 -11.58 13.36
N LEU A 322 -21.38 -10.84 14.33
CA LEU A 322 -19.98 -11.03 14.71
C LEU A 322 -19.75 -12.43 15.29
N SER A 323 -18.84 -13.17 14.67
CA SER A 323 -18.30 -14.43 15.19
C SER A 323 -16.92 -14.26 15.81
N ASN A 324 -16.13 -13.28 15.35
CA ASN A 324 -14.84 -12.93 15.95
C ASN A 324 -14.73 -11.41 16.20
N LEU A 325 -14.34 -11.05 17.42
CA LEU A 325 -14.09 -9.67 17.83
C LEU A 325 -12.73 -9.58 18.53
N THR A 326 -11.82 -8.80 17.96
CA THR A 326 -10.52 -8.47 18.56
C THR A 326 -10.45 -6.97 18.83
N LEU A 327 -10.21 -6.59 20.09
CA LEU A 327 -10.13 -5.19 20.51
C LEU A 327 -8.78 -4.89 21.16
N TYR A 328 -8.09 -3.87 20.67
CA TYR A 328 -6.90 -3.32 21.31
C TYR A 328 -7.22 -1.93 21.87
N LEU A 329 -7.34 -1.83 23.20
CA LEU A 329 -7.76 -0.59 23.89
C LEU A 329 -6.67 0.03 24.77
N ARG A 330 -5.44 -0.53 24.80
CA ARG A 330 -4.41 -0.16 25.79
C ARG A 330 -4.12 1.34 25.73
N GLN A 331 -4.53 2.07 26.78
CA GLN A 331 -4.25 3.50 26.94
C GLN A 331 -2.81 3.69 27.45
N LYS A 332 -2.16 4.82 27.14
CA LYS A 332 -0.90 5.18 27.80
C LYS A 332 -1.14 5.27 29.31
N GLN A 333 -0.43 4.44 30.09
CA GLN A 333 -0.32 4.65 31.54
C GLN A 333 0.40 5.98 31.76
N PHE A 334 -0.27 6.98 32.34
CA PHE A 334 0.42 8.07 33.00
C PHE A 334 0.95 7.54 34.32
N ILE A 335 2.27 7.38 34.43
CA ILE A 335 2.95 7.34 35.73
C ILE A 335 2.99 8.80 36.19
N SER A 336 2.18 9.18 37.19
CA SER A 336 2.36 10.47 37.86
C SER A 336 3.57 10.35 38.79
N PHE A 337 4.57 11.20 38.62
CA PHE A 337 5.51 11.51 39.70
C PHE A 337 4.95 12.68 40.50
N GLY A 338 4.85 12.50 41.82
CA GLY A 338 4.53 13.54 42.80
C GLY A 338 3.15 13.41 43.39
#